data_AF-A0A2V9GFF7-F1
#
_entry.id   AF-A0A2V9GFF7-F1
#
_cell.length_a   1.000
_cell.length_b   1.000
_cell.length_c   1.000
_cell.angle_alpha   90.00
_cell.angle_beta   90.00
_cell.angle_gamma   90.00
#
_symmetry.space_group_name_H-M   'P 1'
#
loop_
_entity.id
_entity.type
_entity.pdbx_description
1 polymer ?
#
loop_
_entity_poly.entity_id
_entity_poly.type
_entity_poly.pdbx_seq_one_letter_code
_entity_poly.pdbx_strand_id
1 'polypeptide(L)'
;MRLIFALAISGIVLTGSPAKADGFSFTITNTDGNLSGTITGEILGLTDNTTGPAAQVLIESYPASIASIVGPGPIDATQFLNQLFNSFTEVNGVVTAGTFGAYNPQPGIFDELVINYGGQSTMQACGYACYQSGYEYVSTEGGFSSANIQPLSSPVSAVPEPSTLVLALTGFVGLIGLLRSKI
;
A
#
# COMPACT_ATOMS: atom_id res chain seq x y z
N MET A 1 14.68 -10.60 52.66
CA MET A 1 15.55 -10.41 51.47
C MET A 1 15.12 -11.33 50.32
N ARG A 2 13.89 -11.17 49.81
CA ARG A 2 13.31 -11.96 48.69
C ARG A 2 12.31 -11.14 47.84
N LEU A 3 12.43 -9.81 47.86
CA LEU A 3 11.41 -8.90 47.31
C LEU A 3 11.99 -7.78 46.43
N ILE A 4 13.16 -8.01 45.83
CA ILE A 4 13.86 -7.00 45.00
C ILE A 4 13.92 -7.39 43.51
N PHE A 5 13.54 -8.61 43.12
CA PHE A 5 13.71 -9.09 41.74
C PHE A 5 12.47 -9.06 40.84
N ALA A 6 11.30 -8.60 41.31
CA ALA A 6 10.06 -8.66 40.53
C ALA A 6 9.64 -7.35 39.84
N LEU A 7 10.42 -6.26 39.99
CA LEU A 7 10.00 -4.91 39.55
C LEU A 7 10.69 -4.41 38.26
N ALA A 8 11.49 -5.24 37.58
CA ALA A 8 12.37 -4.79 36.49
C ALA A 8 11.95 -5.21 35.07
N ILE A 9 10.78 -5.86 34.88
CA ILE A 9 10.40 -6.40 33.55
C ILE A 9 9.18 -5.70 32.92
N SER A 10 8.44 -4.84 33.64
CA SER A 10 7.23 -4.17 33.11
C SER A 10 7.48 -2.80 32.44
N GLY A 11 8.72 -2.47 32.06
CA GLY A 11 9.10 -1.12 31.63
C GLY A 11 9.47 -0.93 30.15
N ILE A 12 9.42 -1.96 29.32
CA ILE A 12 9.74 -1.85 27.88
C ILE A 12 8.50 -2.27 27.10
N VAL A 13 7.50 -1.40 27.04
CA VAL A 13 6.46 -1.47 26.02
C VAL A 13 6.08 -0.02 25.66
N LEU A 14 6.07 0.29 24.36
CA LEU A 14 5.56 1.52 23.73
C LEU A 14 6.49 2.76 23.61
N THR A 15 7.70 2.60 23.04
CA THR A 15 8.31 3.72 22.28
C THR A 15 8.17 3.56 20.76
N GLY A 16 7.40 2.57 20.30
CA GLY A 16 7.01 2.52 18.90
C GLY A 16 6.00 3.61 18.67
N SER A 17 6.37 4.67 17.94
CA SER A 17 5.38 5.50 17.26
C SER A 17 4.46 4.55 16.49
N PRO A 18 3.12 4.71 16.57
CA PRO A 18 2.24 3.95 15.68
C PRO A 18 2.75 4.19 14.26
N ALA A 19 3.06 3.10 13.54
CA ALA A 19 3.36 3.18 12.13
C ALA A 19 2.10 3.75 11.46
N LYS A 20 2.14 5.04 11.12
CA LYS A 20 1.07 5.69 10.37
C LYS A 20 1.14 5.09 8.97
N ALA A 21 0.05 4.44 8.57
CA ALA A 21 -0.13 3.95 7.22
C ALA A 21 -0.44 5.14 6.33
N ASP A 22 0.52 5.51 5.47
CA ASP A 22 0.36 6.58 4.50
C ASP A 22 -0.15 6.00 3.17
N GLY A 23 -0.87 6.85 2.45
CA GLY A 23 -1.53 6.53 1.19
C GLY A 23 -1.17 7.56 0.13
N PHE A 24 -1.03 7.08 -1.10
CA PHE A 24 -0.59 7.86 -2.24
C PHE A 24 -1.48 7.58 -3.44
N SER A 25 -1.81 8.58 -4.25
CA SER A 25 -2.37 8.36 -5.58
C SER A 25 -1.24 8.20 -6.60
N PHE A 26 -1.49 7.44 -7.67
CA PHE A 26 -0.65 7.38 -8.85
C PHE A 26 -1.47 7.66 -10.09
N THR A 27 -0.81 8.16 -11.14
CA THR A 27 -1.42 8.43 -12.44
C THR A 27 -0.46 8.06 -13.55
N ILE A 28 -0.87 7.15 -14.43
CA ILE A 28 -0.10 6.72 -15.59
C ILE A 28 -0.84 7.20 -16.83
N THR A 29 -0.27 8.16 -17.56
CA THR A 29 -0.84 8.64 -18.82
C THR A 29 -0.11 7.99 -19.99
N ASN A 30 -0.85 7.44 -20.95
CA ASN A 30 -0.26 6.74 -22.07
C ASN A 30 0.65 7.65 -22.90
N THR A 31 1.92 7.25 -23.08
CA THR A 31 2.85 7.85 -24.03
C THR A 31 3.35 6.85 -25.08
N ASP A 32 3.40 5.56 -24.74
CA ASP A 32 4.05 4.52 -25.56
C ASP A 32 3.17 3.29 -25.81
N GLY A 33 1.99 3.24 -25.18
CA GLY A 33 1.01 2.17 -25.36
C GLY A 33 0.09 2.35 -26.56
N ASN A 34 -0.60 1.27 -26.93
CA ASN A 34 -1.50 1.24 -28.08
C ASN A 34 -2.90 1.79 -27.77
N LEU A 35 -3.21 2.03 -26.50
CA LEU A 35 -4.48 2.63 -26.05
C LEU A 35 -4.26 4.01 -25.46
N SER A 36 -4.98 5.00 -25.97
CA SER A 36 -4.98 6.34 -25.37
C SER A 36 -5.75 6.35 -24.05
N GLY A 37 -5.26 7.15 -23.10
CA GLY A 37 -5.94 7.44 -21.84
C GLY A 37 -5.00 7.37 -20.65
N THR A 38 -5.61 7.32 -19.46
CA THR A 38 -4.93 7.46 -18.19
C THR A 38 -5.43 6.40 -17.21
N ILE A 39 -4.50 5.78 -16.50
CA ILE A 39 -4.78 4.93 -15.35
C ILE A 39 -4.63 5.78 -14.09
N THR A 40 -5.59 5.69 -13.18
CA THR A 40 -5.47 6.27 -11.83
C THR A 40 -5.59 5.17 -10.80
N GLY A 41 -4.94 5.36 -9.67
CA GLY A 41 -5.01 4.41 -8.58
C GLY A 41 -4.39 4.93 -7.30
N GLU A 42 -4.38 4.07 -6.29
CA GLU A 42 -3.85 4.36 -4.96
C GLU A 42 -2.86 3.28 -4.51
N ILE A 43 -1.83 3.70 -3.76
CA ILE A 43 -0.88 2.86 -3.04
C ILE A 43 -1.12 3.11 -1.56
N LEU A 44 -1.53 2.09 -0.82
CA LEU A 44 -1.96 2.20 0.57
C LEU A 44 -1.10 1.37 1.51
N GLY A 45 -0.97 1.83 2.74
CA GLY A 45 -0.33 1.06 3.82
C GLY A 45 1.19 1.16 3.82
N LEU A 46 1.75 2.23 3.26
CA LEU A 46 3.18 2.50 3.41
C LEU A 46 3.46 3.03 4.82
N THR A 47 4.64 2.71 5.35
CA THR A 47 5.07 3.22 6.64
C THR A 47 6.03 4.38 6.41
N ASP A 48 5.72 5.54 6.96
CA ASP A 48 6.52 6.75 6.79
C ASP A 48 8.00 6.53 7.18
N ASN A 49 8.90 7.11 6.39
CA ASN A 49 10.36 7.00 6.50
C ASN A 49 10.91 5.57 6.44
N THR A 50 10.25 4.68 5.68
CA THR A 50 10.72 3.32 5.46
C THR A 50 10.68 2.90 3.99
N THR A 51 11.43 1.84 3.69
CA THR A 51 11.26 1.06 2.46
C THR A 51 10.51 -0.22 2.81
N GLY A 52 9.40 -0.48 2.14
CA GLY A 52 8.59 -1.66 2.37
C GLY A 52 7.52 -1.90 1.31
N PRO A 53 6.85 -3.05 1.35
CA PRO A 53 5.73 -3.33 0.48
C PRO A 53 4.51 -2.47 0.85
N ALA A 54 3.75 -2.06 -0.16
CA ALA A 54 2.40 -1.52 0.04
C ALA A 54 1.45 -2.64 0.48
N ALA A 55 0.53 -2.32 1.38
CA ALA A 55 -0.51 -3.26 1.80
C ALA A 55 -1.54 -3.47 0.67
N GLN A 56 -1.84 -2.42 -0.09
CA GLN A 56 -2.75 -2.46 -1.24
C GLN A 56 -2.24 -1.54 -2.35
N VAL A 57 -2.48 -1.95 -3.59
CA VAL A 57 -2.25 -1.15 -4.79
C VAL A 57 -3.52 -1.24 -5.61
N LEU A 58 -4.35 -0.21 -5.49
CA LEU A 58 -5.66 -0.13 -6.09
C LEU A 58 -5.57 0.55 -7.46
N ILE A 59 -6.18 -0.06 -8.47
CA ILE A 59 -6.46 0.56 -9.75
C ILE A 59 -7.88 1.10 -9.66
N GLU A 60 -8.02 2.42 -9.59
CA GLU A 60 -9.33 3.07 -9.43
C GLU A 60 -10.04 3.27 -10.77
N SER A 61 -9.30 3.69 -11.78
CA SER A 61 -9.85 3.91 -13.11
C SER A 61 -8.83 3.62 -14.20
N TYR A 62 -9.33 3.23 -15.36
CA TYR A 62 -8.55 2.95 -16.55
C TYR A 62 -9.42 3.13 -17.80
N PRO A 63 -8.84 3.31 -19.01
CA PRO A 63 -9.60 3.48 -20.23
C PRO A 63 -10.57 2.31 -20.47
N ALA A 64 -11.82 2.62 -20.81
CA ALA A 64 -12.85 1.60 -21.06
C ALA A 64 -12.51 0.65 -22.23
N SER A 65 -11.53 1.03 -23.07
CA SER A 65 -10.98 0.21 -24.13
C SER A 65 -10.04 -0.89 -23.64
N ILE A 66 -9.58 -0.84 -22.38
CA ILE A 66 -8.84 -1.95 -21.75
C ILE A 66 -9.87 -2.98 -21.31
N ALA A 67 -9.88 -4.14 -21.97
CA ALA A 67 -10.78 -5.25 -21.64
C ALA A 67 -10.31 -6.02 -20.40
N SER A 68 -10.22 -5.37 -19.24
CA SER A 68 -9.92 -6.06 -17.98
C SER A 68 -11.07 -6.97 -17.57
N ILE A 69 -10.74 -8.22 -17.21
CA ILE A 69 -11.77 -9.18 -16.83
C ILE A 69 -12.18 -9.06 -15.37
N VAL A 70 -11.35 -8.42 -14.55
CA VAL A 70 -11.66 -8.18 -13.13
C VAL A 70 -12.78 -7.12 -12.97
N GLY A 71 -13.15 -6.44 -14.06
CA GLY A 71 -14.24 -5.47 -14.11
C GLY A 71 -13.76 -4.03 -13.89
N PRO A 72 -14.65 -3.04 -14.03
CA PRO A 72 -14.31 -1.61 -14.21
C PRO A 72 -13.62 -0.92 -13.02
N GLY A 73 -13.35 -1.61 -11.92
CA GLY A 73 -12.66 -1.06 -10.74
C GLY A 73 -13.57 -0.68 -9.57
N PRO A 74 -12.99 -0.44 -8.38
CA PRO A 74 -11.55 -0.51 -8.09
C PRO A 74 -11.03 -1.96 -8.05
N ILE A 75 -9.86 -2.20 -8.64
CA ILE A 75 -9.18 -3.50 -8.66
C ILE A 75 -7.97 -3.46 -7.71
N ASP A 76 -7.88 -4.38 -6.75
CA ASP A 76 -6.68 -4.52 -5.93
C ASP A 76 -5.64 -5.43 -6.61
N ALA A 77 -4.61 -4.82 -7.20
CA ALA A 77 -3.55 -5.52 -7.90
C ALA A 77 -2.68 -6.38 -6.96
N THR A 78 -2.70 -6.13 -5.63
CA THR A 78 -2.02 -7.01 -4.66
C THR A 78 -2.69 -8.38 -4.52
N GLN A 79 -3.95 -8.50 -4.96
CA GLN A 79 -4.71 -9.75 -4.97
C GLN A 79 -4.55 -10.51 -6.30
N PHE A 80 -3.75 -10.01 -7.22
CA PHE A 80 -3.42 -10.77 -8.43
C PHE A 80 -2.58 -12.00 -8.07
N LEU A 81 -2.82 -13.08 -8.80
CA LEU A 81 -2.31 -14.42 -8.59
C LEU A 81 -0.78 -14.45 -8.50
N ASN A 82 -0.09 -13.62 -9.28
CA ASN A 82 1.35 -13.53 -9.26
C ASN A 82 1.78 -12.11 -8.89
N GLN A 83 2.58 -12.01 -7.83
CA GLN A 83 3.26 -10.79 -7.43
C GLN A 83 4.73 -10.90 -7.85
N LEU A 84 5.19 -9.99 -8.72
CA LEU A 84 6.59 -9.93 -9.16
C LEU A 84 7.42 -9.10 -8.17
N PHE A 85 6.92 -7.92 -7.83
CA PHE A 85 7.60 -6.97 -6.95
C PHE A 85 6.58 -6.04 -6.28
N ASN A 86 6.86 -5.67 -5.03
CA ASN A 86 6.07 -4.70 -4.26
C ASN A 86 7.01 -4.07 -3.24
N SER A 87 7.59 -2.93 -3.60
CA SER A 87 8.53 -2.22 -2.74
C SER A 87 8.50 -0.73 -3.05
N PHE A 88 8.21 0.09 -2.05
CA PHE A 88 8.19 1.54 -2.14
C PHE A 88 9.02 2.13 -1.00
N THR A 89 9.65 3.27 -1.27
CA THR A 89 10.46 4.02 -0.31
C THR A 89 9.79 5.36 -0.05
N GLU A 90 9.32 5.53 1.18
CA GLU A 90 8.71 6.76 1.65
C GLU A 90 9.71 7.55 2.50
N VAL A 91 9.82 8.85 2.23
CA VAL A 91 10.68 9.77 2.98
C VAL A 91 9.88 11.06 3.25
N ASN A 92 9.65 11.37 4.52
CA ASN A 92 8.88 12.53 4.97
C ASN A 92 7.49 12.64 4.31
N GLY A 93 6.72 11.55 4.26
CA GLY A 93 5.38 11.56 3.66
C GLY A 93 5.36 11.67 2.13
N VAL A 94 6.47 11.37 1.45
CA VAL A 94 6.59 11.37 -0.01
C VAL A 94 7.23 10.06 -0.47
N VAL A 95 6.61 9.36 -1.42
CA VAL A 95 7.27 8.22 -2.07
C VAL A 95 8.35 8.75 -3.01
N THR A 96 9.60 8.40 -2.74
CA THR A 96 10.78 8.87 -3.50
C THR A 96 11.29 7.85 -4.51
N ALA A 97 10.98 6.58 -4.30
CA ALA A 97 11.29 5.49 -5.23
C ALA A 97 10.34 4.31 -4.96
N GLY A 98 10.19 3.43 -5.94
CA GLY A 98 9.47 2.19 -5.73
C GLY A 98 9.19 1.47 -7.04
N THR A 99 8.85 0.19 -6.94
CA THR A 99 8.55 -0.67 -8.06
C THR A 99 7.43 -1.63 -7.62
N PHE A 100 6.36 -1.71 -8.40
CA PHE A 100 5.25 -2.65 -8.17
C PHE A 100 4.90 -3.40 -9.45
N GLY A 101 4.67 -4.71 -9.37
CA GLY A 101 4.43 -5.56 -10.53
C GLY A 101 3.64 -6.77 -10.12
N ALA A 102 2.48 -6.95 -10.74
CA ALA A 102 1.61 -8.07 -10.46
C ALA A 102 0.76 -8.43 -11.67
N TYR A 103 0.46 -9.72 -11.85
CA TYR A 103 -0.34 -10.19 -12.97
C TYR A 103 -1.19 -11.43 -12.67
N ASN A 104 -2.29 -11.56 -13.41
CA ASN A 104 -3.22 -12.69 -13.40
C ASN A 104 -3.13 -13.46 -14.73
N PRO A 105 -2.31 -14.54 -14.82
CA PRO A 105 -2.26 -15.39 -15.98
C PRO A 105 -3.33 -16.48 -15.87
N GLN A 106 -4.39 -16.39 -16.67
CA GLN A 106 -5.35 -17.49 -16.80
C GLN A 106 -5.58 -17.78 -18.29
N PRO A 107 -5.89 -19.02 -18.71
CA PRO A 107 -6.09 -19.30 -20.13
C PRO A 107 -7.15 -18.37 -20.76
N GLY A 108 -6.69 -17.53 -21.69
CA GLY A 108 -7.51 -16.48 -22.32
C GLY A 108 -7.77 -15.24 -21.46
N ILE A 109 -6.97 -15.01 -20.43
CA ILE A 109 -7.11 -13.89 -19.49
C ILE A 109 -5.71 -13.44 -19.09
N PHE A 110 -5.46 -12.15 -19.21
CA PHE A 110 -4.25 -11.55 -18.71
C PHE A 110 -4.56 -10.15 -18.20
N ASP A 111 -4.37 -9.89 -16.91
CA ASP A 111 -4.35 -8.54 -16.36
C ASP A 111 -3.01 -8.33 -15.70
N GLU A 112 -2.36 -7.20 -15.93
CA GLU A 112 -1.11 -6.83 -15.30
C GLU A 112 -1.07 -5.33 -15.00
N LEU A 113 -0.49 -5.01 -13.84
CA LEU A 113 -0.07 -3.67 -13.50
C LEU A 113 1.42 -3.71 -13.17
N VAL A 114 2.17 -2.80 -13.78
CA VAL A 114 3.58 -2.52 -13.49
C VAL A 114 3.75 -1.03 -13.24
N ILE A 115 4.43 -0.67 -12.15
CA ILE A 115 4.82 0.68 -11.79
C ILE A 115 6.34 0.69 -11.67
N ASN A 116 6.99 1.53 -12.48
CA ASN A 116 8.43 1.80 -12.46
C ASN A 116 9.31 0.54 -12.44
N TYR A 117 9.16 -0.31 -13.46
CA TYR A 117 10.09 -1.40 -13.76
C TYR A 117 10.80 -1.14 -15.08
N GLY A 118 12.13 -1.23 -15.09
CA GLY A 118 12.91 -0.94 -16.30
C GLY A 118 12.75 0.49 -16.83
N GLY A 119 12.25 1.43 -16.02
CA GLY A 119 11.95 2.80 -16.45
C GLY A 119 10.55 2.99 -17.04
N GLN A 120 9.69 1.99 -16.97
CA GLN A 120 8.34 1.99 -17.53
C GLN A 120 7.28 1.73 -16.46
N SER A 121 6.08 2.28 -16.67
CA SER A 121 4.87 1.91 -15.94
C SER A 121 3.79 1.53 -16.94
N THR A 122 3.17 0.38 -16.76
CA THR A 122 2.22 -0.21 -17.70
C THR A 122 1.00 -0.74 -16.98
N MET A 123 -0.15 -0.64 -17.64
CA MET A 123 -1.30 -1.50 -17.35
C MET A 123 -1.67 -2.18 -18.65
N GLN A 124 -1.78 -3.50 -18.61
CA GLN A 124 -2.24 -4.27 -19.75
C GLN A 124 -3.34 -5.22 -19.32
N ALA A 125 -4.34 -5.36 -20.18
CA ALA A 125 -5.35 -6.37 -20.02
C ALA A 125 -5.61 -7.09 -21.33
N CYS A 126 -6.11 -8.31 -21.22
CA CYS A 126 -6.52 -9.09 -22.36
C CYS A 126 -7.52 -10.20 -21.98
N GLY A 127 -8.65 -10.26 -22.70
CA GLY A 127 -9.54 -11.42 -22.75
C GLY A 127 -9.15 -12.45 -23.82
N TYR A 128 -9.92 -13.54 -23.97
CA TYR A 128 -9.51 -14.70 -24.78
C TYR A 128 -9.21 -14.36 -26.25
N ALA A 129 -9.88 -13.33 -26.79
CA ALA A 129 -9.74 -12.89 -28.18
C ALA A 129 -8.40 -12.19 -28.48
N CYS A 130 -7.79 -11.49 -27.53
CA CYS A 130 -6.60 -10.67 -27.80
C CYS A 130 -5.27 -11.40 -27.68
N TYR A 131 -5.25 -12.64 -27.16
CA TYR A 131 -4.06 -13.49 -27.25
C TYR A 131 -3.64 -13.75 -28.72
N GLN A 132 -4.57 -13.59 -29.66
CA GLN A 132 -4.30 -13.69 -31.11
C GLN A 132 -4.10 -12.34 -31.81
N SER A 133 -4.57 -11.21 -31.23
CA SER A 133 -4.51 -9.88 -31.86
C SER A 133 -3.55 -8.88 -31.17
N GLY A 134 -2.92 -9.28 -30.06
CA GLY A 134 -2.01 -8.44 -29.26
C GLY A 134 -2.69 -7.85 -28.02
N TYR A 135 -1.91 -7.61 -26.97
CA TYR A 135 -2.40 -7.02 -25.71
C TYR A 135 -2.88 -5.58 -25.90
N GLU A 136 -3.89 -5.20 -25.13
CA GLU A 136 -4.36 -3.84 -24.96
C GLU A 136 -3.63 -3.23 -23.77
N TYR A 137 -2.86 -2.15 -23.99
CA TYR A 137 -2.01 -1.60 -22.94
C TYR A 137 -1.87 -0.09 -23.00
N VAL A 138 -1.83 0.49 -21.80
CA VAL A 138 -1.37 1.84 -21.53
C VAL A 138 0.05 1.71 -20.97
N SER A 139 0.99 2.46 -21.54
CA SER A 139 2.39 2.47 -21.11
C SER A 139 2.90 3.89 -21.08
N THR A 140 3.73 4.18 -20.08
CA THR A 140 4.53 5.40 -20.05
C THR A 140 5.98 5.10 -19.74
N GLU A 141 6.87 5.76 -20.48
CA GLU A 141 8.29 5.85 -20.17
C GLU A 141 8.62 7.08 -19.32
N GLY A 142 9.76 7.05 -18.64
CA GLY A 142 10.22 8.16 -17.79
C GLY A 142 10.43 7.77 -16.33
N GLY A 143 10.49 6.47 -16.04
CA GLY A 143 10.81 5.93 -14.72
C GLY A 143 9.81 6.32 -13.64
N PHE A 144 10.26 6.39 -12.41
CA PHE A 144 9.39 6.60 -11.25
C PHE A 144 8.56 7.89 -11.33
N SER A 145 9.14 8.97 -11.86
CA SER A 145 8.45 10.25 -12.03
C SER A 145 7.26 10.20 -12.99
N SER A 146 7.25 9.26 -13.94
CA SER A 146 6.18 9.13 -14.94
C SER A 146 4.85 8.64 -14.35
N ALA A 147 4.89 7.88 -13.25
CA ALA A 147 3.71 7.38 -12.55
C ALA A 147 3.03 8.45 -11.66
N ASN A 148 3.56 9.69 -11.65
CA ASN A 148 3.04 10.86 -10.92
C ASN A 148 2.44 10.50 -9.55
N ILE A 149 3.28 9.97 -8.66
CA ILE A 149 2.85 9.51 -7.35
C ILE A 149 2.78 10.71 -6.39
N GLN A 150 1.63 10.91 -5.75
CA GLN A 150 1.37 12.05 -4.89
C GLN A 150 0.71 11.61 -3.58
N PRO A 151 0.96 12.26 -2.44
CA PRO A 151 0.25 11.96 -1.20
C PRO A 151 -1.25 12.13 -1.39
N LEU A 152 -2.06 11.22 -0.83
CA LEU A 152 -3.51 11.41 -0.81
C LEU A 152 -3.83 12.69 -0.02
N SER A 153 -4.60 13.58 -0.64
CA SER A 153 -4.94 14.90 -0.09
C SER A 153 -5.86 14.83 1.15
N SER A 154 -6.31 13.63 1.52
CA SER A 154 -6.96 13.36 2.79
C SER A 154 -6.04 12.51 3.66
N PRO A 155 -5.46 13.02 4.76
CA PRO A 155 -4.90 12.13 5.75
C PRO A 155 -6.03 11.21 6.19
N VAL A 156 -5.85 9.89 6.07
CA VAL A 156 -6.67 8.94 6.81
C VAL A 156 -6.57 9.44 8.26
N SER A 157 -7.66 10.04 8.75
CA SER A 157 -7.74 10.63 10.08
C SER A 157 -7.02 9.67 11.00
N ALA A 158 -5.90 10.11 11.59
CA ALA A 158 -5.15 9.31 12.53
C ALA A 158 -6.18 8.68 13.46
N VAL A 159 -6.38 7.37 13.34
CA VAL A 159 -7.33 6.65 14.19
C VAL A 159 -6.86 7.01 15.60
N PRO A 160 -7.67 7.69 16.42
CA PRO A 160 -7.23 8.08 17.74
C PRO A 160 -6.75 6.81 18.41
N GLU A 161 -5.48 6.78 18.84
CA GLU A 161 -4.99 5.62 19.58
C GLU A 161 -6.01 5.33 20.68
N PRO A 162 -6.43 4.06 20.87
CA PRO A 162 -7.24 3.72 22.02
C PRO A 162 -6.46 4.16 23.24
N SER A 163 -6.91 5.31 23.77
CA SER A 163 -6.20 6.18 24.70
C SER A 163 -5.20 5.42 25.56
N THR A 164 -3.92 5.57 25.22
CA THR A 164 -2.78 5.11 26.04
C THR A 164 -2.91 5.63 27.48
N LEU A 165 -3.61 6.77 27.64
CA LEU A 165 -4.13 7.30 28.91
C LEU A 165 -5.12 6.38 29.64
N VAL A 166 -6.10 5.77 28.97
CA VAL A 166 -7.06 4.84 29.59
C VAL A 166 -6.38 3.54 30.00
N LEU A 167 -5.44 3.03 29.20
CA LEU A 167 -4.65 1.86 29.57
C LEU A 167 -3.69 2.18 30.73
N ALA A 168 -3.05 3.36 30.72
CA ALA A 168 -2.22 3.82 31.83
C ALA A 168 -3.04 4.02 33.11
N LEU A 169 -4.22 4.65 33.02
CA LEU A 169 -5.12 4.89 34.15
C LEU A 169 -5.64 3.58 34.74
N THR A 170 -6.04 2.61 33.91
CA THR A 170 -6.43 1.28 34.39
C THR A 170 -5.26 0.54 35.05
N GLY A 171 -4.04 0.70 34.54
CA GLY A 171 -2.82 0.23 35.19
C GLY A 171 -2.59 0.84 36.58
N PHE A 172 -2.73 2.17 36.72
CA PHE A 172 -2.59 2.87 38.00
C PHE A 172 -3.67 2.47 39.01
N VAL A 173 -4.93 2.34 38.57
CA VAL A 173 -6.04 1.90 39.44
C VAL A 173 -5.80 0.47 39.94
N GLY A 174 -5.32 -0.43 39.08
CA GLY A 174 -4.92 -1.79 39.47
C GLY A 174 -3.79 -1.80 40.51
N LEU A 175 -2.79 -0.94 40.34
CA LEU A 175 -1.65 -0.81 41.27
C LEU A 175 -2.09 -0.30 42.65
N ILE A 176 -2.98 0.69 42.70
CA ILE A 176 -3.53 1.24 43.94
C ILE A 176 -4.41 0.22 44.67
N GLY A 177 -5.19 -0.58 43.94
CA GLY A 177 -5.99 -1.67 44.52
C GLY A 177 -5.14 -2.74 45.20
N LEU A 178 -4.00 -3.11 44.60
CA LEU A 178 -3.04 -4.06 45.17
C LEU A 178 -2.29 -3.50 46.39
N LEU A 179 -2.05 -2.19 46.45
CA LEU A 179 -1.42 -1.54 47.60
C LEU A 179 -2.39 -1.41 48.79
N ARG A 180 -3.70 -1.22 48.52
CA ARG A 180 -4.74 -1.15 49.57
C ARG A 180 -5.09 -2.49 50.20
N SER A 181 -4.92 -3.63 49.51
CA SER A 181 -5.24 -4.95 50.08
C SER A 181 -4.17 -5.50 51.05
N LYS A 182 -3.05 -4.78 51.21
CA LYS A 182 -1.92 -5.16 52.08
C LYS A 182 -1.76 -4.30 53.34
N ILE A 183 -2.70 -3.38 53.58
CA ILE A 183 -2.85 -2.62 54.83
C ILE A 183 -4.10 -3.14 55.53
#